data_AF-A0A7X0C7T5-F1
#
_entry.id   AF-A0A7X0C7T5-F1
#
_cell.length_a   1.000
_cell.length_b   1.000
_cell.length_c   1.000
_cell.angle_alpha   90.00
_cell.angle_beta   90.00
_cell.angle_gamma   90.00
#
_symmetry.space_group_name_H-M   'P 1'
#
loop_
_entity.id
_entity.type
_entity.pdbx_description
1 polymer ?
#
loop_
_entity_poly.entity_id
_entity_poly.type
_entity_poly.pdbx_seq_one_letter_code
_entity_poly.pdbx_strand_id
1 'polypeptide(L)'
;MRKIITVGLGTLSALFTLTLFAGSAQAGGSQGEVSERQYRILLAQCRHADAPAVRTRCRASVRASYRVGRADPTLDCRTYSGVTVCGVLPLSEAERACIDDSVAGGLSYRRAEVECYVL
;
A
#
# COMPACT_ATOMS: atom_id res chain seq x y z
N MET A 1 -54.40 45.32 -5.16
CA MET A 1 -54.57 45.21 -3.69
C MET A 1 -53.21 44.78 -3.13
N ARG A 2 -52.29 45.69 -2.75
CA ARG A 2 -52.06 46.21 -1.37
C ARG A 2 -52.06 45.07 -0.33
N LYS A 3 -51.01 44.72 0.42
CA LYS A 3 -49.85 45.44 1.01
C LYS A 3 -48.72 44.41 1.28
N ILE A 4 -47.49 44.60 0.78
CA ILE A 4 -46.26 44.99 1.52
C ILE A 4 -46.36 44.85 3.05
N ILE A 5 -45.59 43.90 3.62
CA ILE A 5 -45.16 43.94 5.03
C ILE A 5 -43.63 43.98 5.05
N THR A 6 -43.18 44.92 5.85
CA THR A 6 -41.82 45.43 6.02
C THR A 6 -41.16 44.76 7.23
N VAL A 7 -39.84 44.93 7.30
CA VAL A 7 -38.97 45.00 8.49
C VAL A 7 -38.19 43.72 8.82
N GLY A 8 -36.88 43.84 8.68
CA GLY A 8 -35.87 42.97 9.24
C GLY A 8 -34.48 43.50 8.94
N LEU A 9 -34.21 44.75 9.34
CA LEU A 9 -32.95 45.45 9.18
C LEU A 9 -31.89 44.76 10.06
N GLY A 10 -31.12 43.85 9.49
CA GLY A 10 -29.98 43.20 10.12
C GLY A 10 -28.70 43.52 9.35
N THR A 11 -28.13 44.69 9.61
CA THR A 11 -26.78 45.04 9.16
C THR A 11 -25.77 44.19 9.91
N LEU A 12 -25.27 43.14 9.27
CA LEU A 12 -24.03 42.47 9.68
C LEU A 12 -23.08 42.48 8.48
N SER A 13 -22.18 43.46 8.53
CA SER A 13 -20.96 43.50 7.75
C SER A 13 -20.20 42.18 7.92
N ALA A 14 -20.08 41.42 6.83
CA ALA A 14 -19.05 40.40 6.71
C ALA A 14 -18.36 40.62 5.37
N LEU A 15 -17.21 41.31 5.41
CA LEU A 15 -16.26 41.35 4.33
C LEU A 15 -15.85 39.92 4.00
N PHE A 16 -16.37 39.38 2.89
CA PHE A 16 -15.94 38.10 2.36
C PHE A 16 -14.66 38.34 1.55
N THR A 17 -13.51 38.38 2.24
CA THR A 17 -12.20 38.30 1.60
C THR A 17 -12.08 36.96 0.90
N LEU A 18 -12.14 36.98 -0.43
CA LEU A 18 -11.94 35.83 -1.30
C LEU A 18 -10.45 35.42 -1.23
N THR A 19 -10.08 34.58 -0.27
CA THR A 19 -8.76 33.96 -0.25
C THR A 19 -8.70 32.89 -1.32
N LEU A 20 -7.94 33.16 -2.39
CA LEU A 20 -7.47 32.19 -3.36
C LEU A 20 -6.70 31.09 -2.62
N PHE A 21 -7.35 29.96 -2.34
CA PHE A 21 -6.64 28.73 -1.99
C PHE A 21 -5.90 28.24 -3.23
N ALA A 22 -4.64 28.66 -3.36
CA ALA A 22 -3.66 27.96 -4.18
C ALA A 22 -3.40 26.59 -3.52
N GLY A 23 -4.22 25.60 -3.87
CA GLY A 23 -4.03 24.22 -3.48
C GLY A 23 -2.72 23.70 -4.07
N SER A 24 -1.70 23.58 -3.25
CA SER A 24 -0.43 22.93 -3.59
C SER A 24 -0.70 21.50 -4.06
N ALA A 25 -0.40 21.21 -5.33
CA ALA A 25 -0.37 19.84 -5.84
C ALA A 25 0.82 19.10 -5.21
N GLN A 26 0.66 18.58 -3.98
CA GLN A 26 1.53 17.53 -3.45
C GLN A 26 1.15 16.20 -4.12
N ALA A 27 1.62 15.99 -5.36
CA ALA A 27 1.69 14.67 -5.98
C ALA A 27 3.14 14.18 -5.90
N GLY A 28 3.62 14.03 -4.67
CA GLY A 28 4.94 13.48 -4.36
C GLY A 28 4.80 12.43 -3.27
N GLY A 29 4.11 11.34 -3.57
CA GLY A 29 4.11 10.17 -2.69
C GLY A 29 5.56 9.70 -2.53
N SER A 30 6.13 9.91 -1.34
CA SER A 30 7.52 9.57 -1.05
C SER A 30 7.69 8.06 -1.11
N GLN A 31 8.23 7.55 -2.21
CA GLN A 31 8.62 6.15 -2.34
C GLN A 31 9.58 5.78 -1.20
N GLY A 32 9.39 4.62 -0.59
CA GLY A 32 10.31 4.08 0.41
C GLY A 32 11.67 3.78 -0.22
N GLU A 33 12.75 4.15 0.47
CA GLU A 33 14.09 3.74 0.05
C GLU A 33 14.40 2.34 0.56
N VAL A 34 14.99 1.51 -0.28
CA VAL A 34 15.48 0.18 0.11
C VAL A 34 16.85 -0.07 -0.51
N SER A 35 17.64 -0.97 0.09
CA SER A 35 18.91 -1.38 -0.53
C SER A 35 18.68 -2.08 -1.86
N GLU A 36 19.69 -2.10 -2.73
CA GLU A 36 19.63 -2.84 -3.99
C GLU A 36 19.27 -4.32 -3.78
N ARG A 37 19.81 -4.95 -2.73
CA ARG A 37 19.48 -6.34 -2.38
C ARG A 37 17.99 -6.50 -2.03
N GLN A 38 17.44 -5.62 -1.20
CA GLN A 38 16.03 -5.65 -0.84
C GLN A 38 15.11 -5.43 -2.05
N TYR A 39 15.46 -4.45 -2.90
CA TYR A 39 14.72 -4.18 -4.12
C TYR A 39 14.68 -5.39 -5.07
N ARG A 40 15.82 -6.10 -5.21
CA ARG A 40 15.88 -7.34 -6.00
C ARG A 40 14.99 -8.44 -5.41
N ILE A 41 14.95 -8.59 -4.09
CA ILE A 41 14.06 -9.58 -3.42
C ILE A 41 12.59 -9.22 -3.68
N LEU A 42 12.21 -7.97 -3.47
CA LEU A 42 10.85 -7.47 -3.73
C LEU A 42 10.40 -7.72 -5.18
N LEU A 43 11.28 -7.53 -6.16
CA LEU A 43 10.96 -7.85 -7.56
C LEU A 43 10.94 -9.36 -7.83
N ALA A 44 11.88 -10.11 -7.25
CA ALA A 44 12.03 -11.54 -7.48
C ALA A 44 10.89 -12.37 -6.89
N GLN A 45 10.32 -11.95 -5.75
CA GLN A 45 9.19 -12.65 -5.12
C GLN A 45 7.91 -12.57 -5.96
N CYS A 46 7.78 -11.56 -6.84
CA CYS A 46 6.63 -11.45 -7.75
C CYS A 46 6.56 -12.59 -8.78
N ARG A 47 7.59 -13.45 -8.89
CA ARG A 47 7.53 -14.63 -9.77
C ARG A 47 6.53 -15.68 -9.29
N HIS A 48 6.24 -15.69 -7.99
CA HIS A 48 5.44 -16.71 -7.35
C HIS A 48 3.93 -16.45 -7.41
N ALA A 49 3.51 -15.23 -7.72
CA ALA A 49 2.08 -14.96 -7.85
C ALA A 49 1.44 -15.75 -9.02
N ASP A 50 0.29 -16.34 -8.73
CA ASP A 50 -0.40 -17.36 -9.54
C ASP A 50 -0.62 -16.99 -11.01
N ALA A 51 -1.03 -15.75 -11.30
CA ALA A 51 -1.42 -15.34 -12.65
C ALA A 51 -0.46 -14.30 -13.28
N PRO A 52 -0.24 -14.32 -14.62
CA PRO A 52 0.61 -13.34 -15.29
C PRO A 52 0.23 -11.88 -15.00
N ALA A 53 -1.08 -11.57 -14.97
CA ALA A 53 -1.57 -10.24 -14.64
C ALA A 53 -1.27 -9.84 -13.19
N VAL A 54 -1.28 -10.79 -12.25
CA VAL A 54 -0.91 -10.53 -10.84
C VAL A 54 0.59 -10.28 -10.74
N ARG A 55 1.43 -11.05 -11.45
CA ARG A 55 2.90 -10.80 -11.50
C ARG A 55 3.23 -9.41 -12.03
N THR A 56 2.55 -8.97 -13.08
CA THR A 56 2.71 -7.62 -13.63
C THR A 56 2.31 -6.55 -12.62
N ARG A 57 1.15 -6.72 -11.96
CA ARG A 57 0.69 -5.79 -10.91
C ARG A 57 1.63 -5.76 -9.70
N CYS A 58 2.14 -6.91 -9.26
CA CYS A 58 3.13 -7.01 -8.18
C CYS A 58 4.38 -6.18 -8.50
N ARG A 59 4.97 -6.39 -9.69
CA ARG A 59 6.17 -5.64 -10.12
C ARG A 59 5.90 -4.14 -10.26
N ALA A 60 4.72 -3.77 -10.75
CA ALA A 60 4.32 -2.37 -10.86
C ALA A 60 4.19 -1.72 -9.47
N SER A 61 3.58 -2.42 -8.50
CA SER A 61 3.47 -1.98 -7.11
C SER A 61 4.85 -1.79 -6.46
N VAL A 62 5.78 -2.74 -6.65
CA VAL A 62 7.15 -2.61 -6.13
C VAL A 62 7.84 -1.37 -6.68
N ARG A 63 7.74 -1.13 -8.00
CA ARG A 63 8.32 0.07 -8.65
C ARG A 63 7.65 1.37 -8.23
N ALA A 64 6.37 1.34 -7.88
CA ALA A 64 5.63 2.50 -7.43
C ALA A 64 5.93 2.84 -5.97
N SER A 65 6.15 1.83 -5.13
CA SER A 65 6.32 1.99 -3.68
C SER A 65 7.77 2.16 -3.25
N TYR A 66 8.73 1.65 -4.02
CA TYR A 66 10.13 1.58 -3.60
C TYR A 66 11.11 2.13 -4.64
N ARG A 67 12.19 2.73 -4.15
CA ARG A 67 13.38 3.10 -4.94
C ARG A 67 14.64 2.54 -4.30
N VAL A 68 15.67 2.30 -5.13
CA VAL A 68 16.98 1.89 -4.61
C VAL A 68 17.64 3.10 -3.95
N GLY A 69 18.10 2.92 -2.71
CA GLY A 69 18.73 3.94 -1.89
C GLY A 69 19.34 3.31 -0.64
N ARG A 70 19.09 3.90 0.53
CA ARG A 70 19.53 3.32 1.80
C ARG A 70 18.77 2.03 2.11
N ALA A 71 19.45 1.07 2.76
CA ALA A 71 18.78 -0.09 3.33
C ALA A 71 17.68 0.35 4.31
N ASP A 72 16.49 -0.24 4.18
CA ASP A 72 15.41 -0.05 5.13
C ASP A 72 15.44 -1.17 6.18
N PRO A 73 15.84 -0.91 7.43
CA PRO A 73 15.85 -1.93 8.47
C PRO A 73 14.44 -2.29 8.97
N THR A 74 13.43 -1.49 8.63
CA THR A 74 12.03 -1.73 9.00
C THR A 74 11.26 -2.53 7.95
N LEU A 75 11.83 -2.70 6.76
CA LEU A 75 11.25 -3.57 5.74
C LEU A 75 11.26 -5.02 6.25
N ASP A 76 10.05 -5.57 6.37
CA ASP A 76 9.85 -6.94 6.81
C ASP A 76 10.43 -7.94 5.81
N CYS A 77 11.67 -8.39 6.01
CA CYS A 77 12.28 -9.43 5.19
C CYS A 77 12.45 -10.71 6.01
N ARG A 78 11.92 -11.81 5.49
CA ARG A 78 11.87 -13.11 6.17
C ARG A 78 12.34 -14.22 5.25
N THR A 79 13.05 -15.19 5.83
CA THR A 79 13.62 -16.33 5.12
C THR A 79 13.18 -17.62 5.79
N TYR A 80 12.52 -18.49 5.03
CA TYR A 80 12.18 -19.84 5.44
C TYR A 80 12.54 -20.80 4.33
N SER A 81 13.06 -21.97 4.68
CA SER A 81 13.38 -23.05 3.72
C SER A 81 14.22 -22.56 2.53
N GLY A 82 15.17 -21.65 2.78
CA GLY A 82 16.07 -21.09 1.77
C GLY A 82 15.46 -19.99 0.88
N VAL A 83 14.17 -19.69 1.02
CA VAL A 83 13.48 -18.67 0.24
C VAL A 83 13.31 -17.40 1.07
N THR A 84 13.69 -16.27 0.49
CA THR A 84 13.53 -14.94 1.13
C THR A 84 12.44 -14.15 0.42
N VAL A 85 11.54 -13.56 1.20
CA VAL A 85 10.53 -12.61 0.71
C VAL A 85 10.53 -11.38 1.60
N CYS A 86 10.11 -10.24 1.05
CA CYS A 86 10.03 -8.98 1.79
C CYS A 86 8.65 -8.32 1.65
N GLY A 87 8.23 -7.60 2.69
CA GLY A 87 6.97 -6.87 2.74
C GLY A 87 5.74 -7.77 2.66
N VAL A 88 4.64 -7.17 2.21
CA VAL A 88 3.35 -7.86 2.07
C VAL A 88 3.35 -8.73 0.81
N LEU A 89 2.88 -9.97 0.94
CA LEU A 89 2.75 -10.90 -0.17
C LEU A 89 1.34 -10.77 -0.79
N PRO A 90 1.21 -10.74 -2.12
CA PRO A 90 -0.10 -10.72 -2.79
C PRO A 90 -0.72 -12.12 -2.78
N LEU A 91 -1.30 -12.52 -1.65
CA LEU A 91 -1.83 -13.88 -1.44
C LEU A 91 -3.14 -14.15 -2.19
N SER A 92 -3.20 -15.24 -2.93
CA SER A 92 -4.41 -15.81 -3.51
C SER A 92 -5.28 -16.49 -2.45
N GLU A 93 -6.48 -16.93 -2.85
CA GLU A 93 -7.38 -17.67 -1.95
C GLU A 93 -6.81 -19.04 -1.61
N ALA A 94 -6.17 -19.72 -2.56
CA ALA A 94 -5.54 -21.01 -2.35
C ALA A 94 -4.34 -20.91 -1.39
N GLU A 95 -3.51 -19.87 -1.55
CA GLU A 95 -2.39 -19.62 -0.65
C GLU A 95 -2.87 -19.30 0.78
N ARG A 96 -3.97 -18.54 0.92
CA ARG A 96 -4.61 -18.28 2.22
C ARG A 96 -5.13 -19.56 2.88
N ALA A 97 -5.80 -20.43 2.12
CA ALA A 97 -6.23 -21.73 2.63
C ALA A 97 -5.04 -22.60 3.06
N CYS A 98 -3.97 -22.64 2.27
CA CYS A 98 -2.72 -23.32 2.63
C CYS A 98 -2.14 -22.79 3.96
N ILE A 99 -2.18 -21.48 4.18
CA ILE A 99 -1.70 -20.87 5.43
C ILE A 99 -2.53 -21.35 6.61
N ASP A 100 -3.86 -21.32 6.50
CA ASP A 100 -4.76 -21.77 7.56
C ASP A 100 -4.54 -23.24 7.92
N ASP A 101 -4.45 -24.11 6.91
CA ASP A 101 -4.17 -25.55 7.09
C ASP A 101 -2.79 -25.79 7.73
N SER A 102 -1.77 -25.08 7.25
CA SER A 102 -0.40 -25.15 7.78
C SER A 102 -0.32 -24.71 9.23
N VAL A 103 -1.03 -23.64 9.59
CA VAL A 103 -1.10 -23.13 10.97
C VAL A 103 -1.85 -24.10 11.87
N ALA A 104 -2.96 -24.68 11.40
CA ALA A 104 -3.67 -25.74 12.11
C ALA A 104 -2.78 -26.97 12.36
N GLY A 105 -1.86 -27.27 11.42
CA GLY A 105 -0.83 -28.29 11.54
C GLY A 105 0.36 -27.94 12.44
N GLY A 106 0.38 -26.74 13.04
CA GLY A 106 1.39 -26.31 14.01
C GLY A 106 2.52 -25.43 13.45
N LEU A 107 2.46 -24.99 12.18
CA LEU A 107 3.37 -23.97 11.68
C LEU A 107 3.03 -22.59 12.23
N SER A 108 4.03 -21.72 12.38
CA SER A 108 3.76 -20.31 12.66
C SER A 108 3.19 -19.64 11.42
N TYR A 109 2.26 -18.70 11.60
CA TYR A 109 1.67 -17.94 10.49
C TYR A 109 2.74 -17.34 9.57
N ARG A 110 3.79 -16.76 10.15
CA ARG A 110 4.91 -16.15 9.41
C ARG A 110 5.68 -17.13 8.54
N ARG A 111 5.85 -18.37 8.99
CA ARG A 111 6.49 -19.43 8.22
C ARG A 111 5.54 -19.94 7.13
N ALA A 112 4.29 -20.23 7.49
CA ALA A 112 3.26 -20.68 6.57
C ALA A 112 3.04 -19.68 5.42
N GLU A 113 3.02 -18.38 5.72
CA GLU A 113 2.87 -17.32 4.72
C GLU A 113 3.98 -17.34 3.66
N VAL A 114 5.23 -17.62 4.05
CA VAL A 114 6.34 -17.73 3.10
C VAL A 114 6.30 -19.05 2.36
N GLU A 115 6.11 -20.16 3.05
CA GLU A 115 6.14 -21.49 2.45
C GLU A 115 4.97 -21.64 1.45
N CYS A 116 3.75 -21.26 1.83
CA CYS A 116 2.58 -21.34 0.96
C CYS A 116 2.62 -20.40 -0.25
N TYR A 117 3.24 -19.22 -0.13
CA TYR A 117 3.38 -18.28 -1.25
C TYR A 117 4.40 -18.74 -2.30
N VAL A 118 5.20 -19.78 -2.00
CA VAL A 118 6.27 -20.25 -2.91
C VAL A 118 6.14 -21.72 -3.29
N LEU A 119 5.03 -22.36 -2.92
CA LEU A 119 4.62 -23.70 -3.35
C LEU A 119 4.29 -23.72 -4.84
#